data_AF-A0A4Y2BAY2-F1
#
_entry.id   AF-A0A4Y2BAY2-F1
#
_cell.length_a   1.000
_cell.length_b   1.000
_cell.length_c   1.000
_cell.angle_alpha   90.00
_cell.angle_beta   90.00
_cell.angle_gamma   90.00
#
_symmetry.space_group_name_H-M   'P 1'
#
loop_
_entity.id
_entity.type
_entity.pdbx_description
1 polymer ?
#
loop_
_entity_poly.entity_id
_entity_poly.type
_entity_poly.pdbx_seq_one_letter_code
_entity_poly.pdbx_strand_id
1 'polypeptide(L)'
;MRAIMRHGHSARINCLGGQFCRSPDAKAWQSFPSPNVTWWKDNKLWDNTFKKVSGNVVNEMRLSQLGRSELFATFHCKAQNTKLSAPISRTIVLDLYLYPVSVKITSKNSALSAGHPVEIGCESVGSRPSAKITWWLNGTHLSDHTETVHDNITSSTLRLLPKLQHHRSPLICRADNPKLFNSHLEDVRLLNVTCG
;
A
#
# COMPACT_ATOMS: atom_id res chain seq x y z
N MET A 1 5.98 11.94 10.14
CA MET A 1 6.29 11.78 8.69
C MET A 1 5.71 10.46 8.22
N ARG A 2 5.17 10.38 7.00
CA ARG A 2 4.76 9.11 6.38
C ARG A 2 5.80 8.69 5.35
N ALA A 3 6.23 7.43 5.38
CA ALA A 3 7.15 6.86 4.41
C ALA A 3 6.41 5.83 3.56
N ILE A 4 6.34 6.06 2.25
CA ILE A 4 5.65 5.17 1.32
C ILE A 4 6.60 4.09 0.83
N MET A 5 6.25 2.82 1.07
CA MET A 5 7.05 1.66 0.68
C MET A 5 6.21 0.65 -0.10
N ARG A 6 6.86 -0.38 -0.68
CA ARG A 6 6.20 -1.43 -1.46
C ARG A 6 6.26 -2.77 -0.74
N HIS A 7 5.16 -3.52 -0.79
CA HIS A 7 5.11 -4.89 -0.29
C HIS A 7 6.18 -5.78 -0.95
N GLY A 8 6.87 -6.59 -0.15
CA GLY A 8 7.92 -7.51 -0.58
C GLY A 8 9.28 -6.85 -0.82
N HIS A 9 9.40 -5.53 -0.74
CA HIS A 9 10.66 -4.81 -0.93
C HIS A 9 11.34 -4.45 0.39
N SER A 10 12.65 -4.25 0.30
CA SER A 10 13.45 -3.73 1.42
C SER A 10 13.43 -2.19 1.46
N ALA A 11 13.55 -1.63 2.66
CA ALA A 11 13.61 -0.20 2.91
C ALA A 11 14.88 0.19 3.66
N ARG A 12 15.34 1.42 3.46
CA ARG A 12 16.38 2.05 4.29
C ARG A 12 15.90 3.42 4.76
N ILE A 13 16.00 3.68 6.06
CA ILE A 13 15.54 4.92 6.66
C ILE A 13 16.62 5.45 7.60
N ASN A 14 17.02 6.70 7.40
CA ASN A 14 18.06 7.34 8.21
C ASN A 14 17.46 8.18 9.32
N CYS A 15 17.87 7.91 10.55
CA CYS A 15 17.66 8.77 11.70
C CYS A 15 18.92 9.61 11.90
N LEU A 16 18.77 10.93 11.90
CA LEU A 16 19.88 11.89 11.99
C LEU A 16 19.84 12.59 13.35
N GLY A 17 20.97 12.54 14.06
CA GLY A 17 21.23 13.32 15.26
C GLY A 17 22.05 14.55 14.91
N GLY A 18 21.38 15.68 14.71
CA GLY A 18 22.04 16.98 14.52
C GLY A 18 21.06 18.15 14.58
N GLN A 19 21.23 19.05 15.56
CA GLN A 19 20.86 20.45 15.44
C GLN A 19 21.82 21.37 16.23
N PHE A 20 21.88 22.62 15.78
CA PHE A 20 22.99 23.56 15.75
C PHE A 20 23.13 24.40 17.03
N CYS A 21 24.27 24.33 17.72
CA CYS A 21 24.69 25.37 18.67
C CYS A 21 25.82 26.19 18.04
N ARG A 22 25.73 27.52 18.12
CA ARG A 22 26.79 28.45 17.70
C ARG A 22 27.81 28.51 18.84
N SER A 23 29.01 27.96 18.65
CA SER A 23 30.13 28.24 19.54
C SER A 23 30.68 29.63 19.17
N PRO A 24 31.03 30.50 20.13
CA PRO A 24 31.71 31.77 19.85
C PRO A 24 33.02 31.61 19.06
N ASP A 25 33.68 30.44 19.16
CA ASP A 25 35.05 30.23 18.69
C ASP A 25 35.20 29.16 17.58
N ALA A 26 34.10 28.55 17.09
CA ALA A 26 34.18 27.48 16.10
C ALA A 26 33.61 27.87 14.73
N LYS A 27 34.42 27.69 13.67
CA LYS A 27 34.03 27.88 12.26
C LYS A 27 32.99 26.85 11.74
N ALA A 28 32.48 25.95 12.59
CA ALA A 28 31.54 24.90 12.20
C ALA A 28 30.53 24.59 13.31
N TRP A 29 29.31 24.23 12.91
CA TRP A 29 28.21 23.87 13.80
C TRP A 29 28.30 22.41 14.23
N GLN A 30 28.43 22.13 15.53
CA GLN A 30 28.44 20.76 16.08
C GLN A 30 27.65 20.68 17.38
N SER A 31 26.91 19.59 17.58
CA SER A 31 26.27 19.29 18.87
C SER A 31 27.31 18.80 19.86
N PHE A 32 27.40 19.43 21.03
CA PHE A 32 28.28 19.00 22.12
C PHE A 32 27.48 18.71 23.39
N PRO A 33 27.59 17.50 23.97
CA PRO A 33 28.22 16.30 23.40
C PRO A 33 27.47 15.76 22.18
N SER A 34 28.11 14.90 21.38
CA SER A 34 27.45 14.25 20.23
C SER A 34 26.25 13.40 20.69
N PRO A 35 25.09 13.47 20.02
CA PRO A 35 23.93 12.66 20.37
C PRO A 35 24.18 11.17 20.16
N ASN A 36 23.56 10.36 21.01
CA ASN A 36 23.21 8.98 20.66
C ASN A 36 21.92 9.00 19.84
N VAL A 37 21.87 8.17 18.80
CA VAL A 37 20.73 8.09 17.88
C VAL A 37 20.18 6.68 17.87
N THR A 38 18.90 6.53 18.21
CA THR A 38 18.25 5.24 18.45
C THR A 38 16.91 5.14 17.72
N TRP A 39 16.56 3.93 17.32
CA TRP A 39 15.26 3.58 16.77
C TRP A 39 14.43 2.83 17.80
N TRP A 40 13.14 3.15 17.82
CA TRP A 40 12.16 2.54 18.69
C TRP A 40 10.94 2.14 17.88
N LYS A 41 10.34 0.99 18.20
CA LYS A 41 9.08 0.51 17.63
C LYS A 41 8.20 0.06 18.79
N ASP A 42 6.94 0.49 18.85
CA ASP A 42 6.00 0.11 19.92
C ASP A 42 6.57 0.37 21.33
N ASN A 43 7.24 1.51 21.52
CA ASN A 43 7.98 1.89 22.74
C ASN A 43 9.12 0.93 23.17
N LYS A 44 9.48 -0.06 22.36
CA LYS A 44 10.63 -0.94 22.57
C LYS A 44 11.82 -0.46 21.75
N LEU A 45 13.02 -0.55 22.34
CA LEU A 45 14.26 -0.28 21.62
C LEU A 45 14.40 -1.28 20.46
N TRP A 46 14.47 -0.75 19.25
CA TRP A 46 14.65 -1.53 18.03
C TRP A 46 16.13 -1.62 17.66
N ASP A 47 16.82 -0.49 17.63
CA ASP A 47 18.23 -0.43 17.26
C ASP A 47 18.92 0.79 17.90
N ASN A 48 20.15 0.60 18.38
CA ASN A 48 21.02 1.62 18.95
C ASN A 48 22.40 1.69 18.28
N THR A 49 22.59 1.03 17.14
CA THR A 49 23.87 0.98 16.42
C THR A 49 24.02 2.16 15.44
N PHE A 50 24.49 3.30 15.96
CA PHE A 50 24.72 4.51 15.16
C PHE A 50 26.17 4.65 14.68
N LYS A 51 26.38 5.42 13.61
CA LYS A 51 27.69 5.75 13.04
C LYS A 51 27.88 7.26 12.98
N LYS A 52 29.13 7.72 13.10
CA LYS A 52 29.51 9.12 12.86
C LYS A 52 29.96 9.27 11.41
N VAL A 53 29.30 10.12 10.64
CA VAL A 53 29.59 10.36 9.22
C VAL A 53 29.68 11.87 9.00
N SER A 54 30.88 12.36 8.66
CA SER A 54 31.13 13.77 8.35
C SER A 54 30.59 14.76 9.39
N GLY A 55 30.78 14.47 10.68
CA GLY A 55 30.31 15.30 11.79
C GLY A 55 28.85 15.09 12.21
N ASN A 56 28.08 14.29 11.46
CA ASN A 56 26.71 13.90 11.82
C ASN A 56 26.69 12.53 12.50
N VAL A 57 25.69 12.29 13.35
CA VAL A 57 25.40 10.95 13.89
C VAL A 57 24.20 10.37 13.15
N VAL A 58 24.36 9.19 12.57
CA VAL A 58 23.34 8.54 11.73
C VAL A 58 23.08 7.13 12.23
N ASN A 59 21.81 6.79 12.40
CA ASN A 59 21.36 5.41 12.59
C ASN A 59 20.49 5.00 11.39
N GLU A 60 20.99 4.07 10.57
CA GLU A 60 20.31 3.56 9.37
C GLU A 60 19.51 2.31 9.71
N MET A 61 18.19 2.42 9.74
CA MET A 61 17.30 1.27 9.85
C MET A 61 17.17 0.58 8.50
N ARG A 62 17.33 -0.75 8.50
CA ARG A 62 17.05 -1.60 7.33
C ARG A 62 15.87 -2.51 7.62
N LEU A 63 14.85 -2.43 6.79
CA LEU A 63 13.69 -3.32 6.85
C LEU A 63 13.79 -4.26 5.64
N SER A 64 13.78 -5.57 5.88
CA SER A 64 13.75 -6.58 4.83
C SER A 64 12.33 -7.11 4.64
N GLN A 65 11.95 -7.37 3.38
CA GLN A 65 10.70 -8.05 3.02
C GLN A 65 9.45 -7.48 3.72
N LEU A 66 9.15 -6.21 3.47
CA LEU A 66 7.97 -5.56 4.07
C LEU A 66 6.68 -6.30 3.73
N GLY A 67 6.02 -6.87 4.73
CA GLY A 67 4.75 -7.54 4.62
C GLY A 67 3.57 -6.62 4.95
N ARG A 68 2.37 -7.18 4.90
CA ARG A 68 1.14 -6.45 5.23
C ARG A 68 1.06 -6.08 6.72
N SER A 69 1.73 -6.83 7.60
CA SER A 69 1.80 -6.57 9.04
C SER A 69 2.53 -5.27 9.38
N GLU A 70 3.40 -4.79 8.49
CA GLU A 70 4.14 -3.54 8.67
C GLU A 70 3.33 -2.31 8.22
N LEU A 71 2.10 -2.50 7.74
CA LEU A 71 1.22 -1.40 7.39
C LEU A 71 0.95 -0.52 8.60
N PHE A 72 1.23 0.77 8.48
CA PHE A 72 1.12 1.74 9.57
C PHE A 72 2.02 1.46 10.79
N ALA A 73 3.00 0.57 10.66
CA ALA A 73 4.01 0.39 11.69
C ALA A 73 4.69 1.75 11.97
N THR A 74 4.77 2.07 13.26
CA THR A 74 5.26 3.38 13.73
C THR A 74 6.62 3.22 14.37
N PHE A 75 7.59 3.97 13.86
CA PHE A 75 8.95 4.01 14.35
C PHE A 75 9.29 5.40 14.88
N HIS A 76 10.01 5.45 15.98
CA HIS A 76 10.52 6.69 16.58
C HIS A 76 12.03 6.72 16.49
N CYS A 77 12.52 7.74 15.80
CA CYS A 77 13.92 8.13 15.76
C CYS A 77 14.16 9.07 16.94
N LYS A 78 14.96 8.66 17.93
CA LYS A 78 15.28 9.46 19.12
C LYS A 78 16.76 9.84 19.12
N ALA A 79 17.03 11.14 19.20
CA ALA A 79 18.37 11.69 19.40
C ALA A 79 18.51 12.25 20.81
N GLN A 80 19.54 11.82 21.53
CA GLN A 80 19.78 12.21 22.92
C GLN A 80 21.24 12.63 23.14
N ASN A 81 21.46 13.88 23.53
CA ASN A 81 22.80 14.40 23.83
C ASN A 81 23.26 14.03 25.24
N THR A 82 22.38 14.16 26.24
CA THR A 82 22.70 13.87 27.65
C THR A 82 21.54 13.15 28.32
N LYS A 83 21.80 12.53 29.49
CA LYS A 83 20.77 11.90 30.32
C LYS A 83 19.85 12.90 31.05
N LEU A 84 20.21 14.18 31.03
CA LEU A 84 19.52 15.25 31.78
C LEU A 84 18.42 15.93 30.95
N SER A 85 18.52 15.90 29.62
CA SER A 85 17.52 16.48 28.72
C SER A 85 16.63 15.42 28.08
N ALA A 86 15.39 15.80 27.81
CA ALA A 86 14.46 14.96 27.05
C ALA A 86 15.02 14.75 25.62
N PRO A 87 14.93 13.51 25.08
CA PRO A 87 15.40 13.25 23.74
C PRO A 87 14.51 13.93 22.70
N ILE A 88 15.11 14.42 21.62
CA ILE A 88 14.36 14.88 20.45
C ILE A 88 13.89 13.65 19.70
N SER A 89 12.59 13.55 19.46
CA SER A 89 11.97 12.41 18.79
C SER A 89 11.31 12.82 17.47
N ARG A 90 11.50 12.00 16.43
CA ARG A 90 10.79 12.11 15.15
C ARG A 90 10.07 10.79 14.88
N THR A 91 8.80 10.89 14.53
CA THR A 91 7.94 9.74 14.25
C THR A 91 7.81 9.51 12.74
N ILE A 92 8.02 8.27 12.34
CA ILE A 92 7.84 7.78 10.97
C ILE A 92 6.80 6.67 10.99
N VAL A 93 5.78 6.84 10.17
CA VAL A 93 4.71 5.86 9.98
C VAL A 93 4.88 5.25 8.60
N LEU A 94 4.97 3.92 8.52
CA LEU A 94 5.05 3.22 7.24
C LEU A 94 3.68 3.21 6.55
N ASP A 95 3.66 3.55 5.27
CA ASP A 95 2.48 3.47 4.41
C ASP A 95 2.84 2.55 3.24
N LEU A 96 2.14 1.43 3.06
CA LEU A 96 2.55 0.41 2.09
C LEU A 96 1.62 0.41 0.88
N TYR A 97 2.23 0.26 -0.30
CA TYR A 97 1.51 -0.21 -1.47
C TYR A 97 1.36 -1.72 -1.41
N LEU A 98 0.11 -2.19 -1.45
CA LEU A 98 -0.28 -3.58 -1.27
C LEU A 98 -1.09 -4.06 -2.47
N TYR A 99 -0.74 -5.22 -3.00
CA TYR A 99 -1.50 -5.92 -4.03
C TYR A 99 -2.95 -6.21 -3.55
N PRO A 100 -3.93 -6.37 -4.45
CA PRO A 100 -5.20 -7.00 -4.09
C PRO A 100 -4.96 -8.38 -3.47
N VAL A 101 -5.79 -8.76 -2.50
CA VAL A 101 -5.75 -10.10 -1.86
C VAL A 101 -6.68 -11.05 -2.59
N SER A 102 -7.85 -10.56 -2.98
CA SER A 102 -8.87 -11.34 -3.67
C SER A 102 -9.67 -10.45 -4.60
N VAL A 103 -10.17 -11.05 -5.68
CA VAL A 103 -11.14 -10.48 -6.60
C VAL A 103 -12.21 -11.54 -6.80
N LYS A 104 -13.49 -11.15 -6.77
CA LYS A 104 -14.59 -12.11 -6.91
C LYS A 104 -15.81 -11.45 -7.56
N ILE A 105 -16.37 -12.11 -8.56
CA ILE A 105 -17.69 -11.77 -9.10
C ILE A 105 -18.75 -12.25 -8.09
N THR A 106 -19.46 -11.32 -7.49
CA THR A 106 -20.35 -11.56 -6.34
C THR A 106 -21.79 -11.88 -6.72
N SER A 107 -22.23 -11.44 -7.90
CA SER A 107 -23.56 -11.77 -8.42
C SER A 107 -23.73 -13.29 -8.63
N LYS A 108 -24.96 -13.78 -8.44
CA LYS A 108 -25.29 -15.20 -8.67
C LYS A 108 -25.02 -15.58 -10.14
N ASN A 109 -24.49 -16.78 -10.36
CA ASN A 109 -24.29 -17.33 -11.70
C ASN A 109 -25.59 -17.99 -12.21
N SER A 110 -26.64 -17.19 -12.42
CA SER A 110 -27.91 -17.64 -12.99
C SER A 110 -27.91 -17.54 -14.52
N ALA A 111 -28.83 -18.26 -15.16
CA ALA A 111 -29.11 -18.06 -16.57
C ALA A 111 -29.51 -16.60 -16.83
N LEU A 112 -29.01 -16.04 -17.93
CA LEU A 112 -29.26 -14.68 -18.39
C LEU A 112 -30.10 -14.74 -19.67
N SER A 113 -31.19 -13.98 -19.73
CA SER A 113 -31.99 -13.89 -20.95
C SER A 113 -31.33 -12.94 -21.95
N ALA A 114 -31.15 -13.38 -23.19
CA ALA A 114 -30.64 -12.51 -24.25
C ALA A 114 -31.54 -11.27 -24.43
N GLY A 115 -30.92 -10.11 -24.68
CA GLY A 115 -31.62 -8.84 -24.88
C GLY A 115 -32.16 -8.16 -23.62
N HIS A 116 -32.02 -8.77 -22.44
CA HIS A 116 -32.49 -8.20 -21.18
C HIS A 116 -31.29 -7.69 -20.35
N PRO A 117 -31.21 -6.39 -20.04
CA PRO A 117 -30.12 -5.84 -19.24
C PRO A 117 -30.04 -6.48 -17.85
N VAL A 118 -28.82 -6.74 -17.38
CA VAL A 118 -28.55 -7.27 -16.04
C VAL A 118 -27.40 -6.53 -15.37
N GLU A 119 -27.39 -6.53 -14.04
CA GLU A 119 -26.29 -5.99 -13.25
C GLU A 119 -25.45 -7.13 -12.65
N ILE A 120 -24.13 -7.00 -12.80
CA ILE A 120 -23.16 -8.01 -12.36
C ILE A 120 -22.17 -7.33 -11.42
N GLY A 121 -22.22 -7.71 -10.14
CA GLY A 121 -21.29 -7.22 -9.11
C GLY A 121 -19.96 -7.97 -9.10
N CYS A 122 -18.89 -7.25 -8.78
CA CYS A 122 -17.56 -7.77 -8.43
C CYS A 122 -16.96 -6.99 -7.27
N GLU A 123 -16.18 -7.65 -6.43
CA GLU A 123 -15.49 -7.04 -5.30
C GLU A 123 -14.00 -7.42 -5.29
N SER A 124 -13.16 -6.45 -4.99
CA SER A 124 -11.72 -6.60 -4.77
C SER A 124 -11.37 -6.15 -3.35
N VAL A 125 -10.58 -6.95 -2.63
CA VAL A 125 -10.26 -6.70 -1.22
C VAL A 125 -8.75 -6.56 -1.01
N GLY A 126 -8.35 -5.62 -0.15
CA GLY A 126 -7.01 -5.57 0.43
C GLY A 126 -5.94 -4.90 -0.43
N SER A 127 -6.32 -4.26 -1.53
CA SER A 127 -5.41 -3.41 -2.30
C SER A 127 -5.18 -2.08 -1.58
N ARG A 128 -3.94 -1.57 -1.63
CA ARG A 128 -3.61 -0.22 -1.16
C ARG A 128 -2.64 0.49 -2.11
N PRO A 129 -2.99 1.66 -2.69
CA PRO A 129 -4.32 2.27 -2.67
C PRO A 129 -5.40 1.34 -3.25
N SER A 130 -6.66 1.73 -3.11
CA SER A 130 -7.81 0.96 -3.61
C SER A 130 -7.57 0.47 -5.03
N ALA A 131 -7.99 -0.76 -5.31
CA ALA A 131 -7.82 -1.33 -6.63
C ALA A 131 -8.70 -0.57 -7.63
N LYS A 132 -8.29 -0.59 -8.90
CA LYS A 132 -9.12 -0.20 -10.04
C LYS A 132 -9.64 -1.47 -10.69
N ILE A 133 -10.96 -1.61 -10.78
CA ILE A 133 -11.62 -2.76 -11.40
C ILE A 133 -11.86 -2.45 -12.89
N THR A 134 -11.64 -3.45 -13.73
CA THR A 134 -11.97 -3.43 -15.16
C THR A 134 -12.71 -4.71 -15.54
N TRP A 135 -13.62 -4.59 -16.51
CA TRP A 135 -14.44 -5.69 -16.98
C TRP A 135 -14.08 -6.06 -18.40
N TRP A 136 -14.00 -7.37 -18.67
CA TRP A 136 -13.68 -7.89 -20.00
C TRP A 136 -14.60 -9.05 -20.34
N LEU A 137 -15.19 -9.04 -21.52
CA LEU A 137 -15.99 -10.14 -22.04
C LEU A 137 -15.37 -10.65 -23.32
N ASN A 138 -14.89 -11.90 -23.30
CA ASN A 138 -14.21 -12.53 -24.43
C ASN A 138 -13.06 -11.64 -24.99
N GLY A 139 -12.27 -11.05 -24.10
CA GLY A 139 -11.17 -10.14 -24.45
C GLY A 139 -11.57 -8.70 -24.81
N THR A 140 -12.87 -8.39 -24.91
CA THR A 140 -13.37 -7.04 -25.17
C THR A 140 -13.59 -6.28 -23.87
N HIS A 141 -13.02 -5.09 -23.74
CA HIS A 141 -13.20 -4.24 -22.57
C HIS A 141 -14.64 -3.69 -22.50
N LEU A 142 -15.24 -3.73 -21.31
CA LEU A 142 -16.59 -3.21 -21.04
C LEU A 142 -16.50 -1.95 -20.17
N SER A 143 -17.01 -0.83 -20.67
CA SER A 143 -16.93 0.47 -19.99
C SER A 143 -18.16 0.83 -19.15
N ASP A 144 -19.31 0.18 -19.35
CA ASP A 144 -20.55 0.49 -18.64
C ASP A 144 -20.60 -0.17 -17.26
N HIS A 145 -19.80 0.36 -16.33
CA HIS A 145 -19.79 -0.06 -14.95
C HIS A 145 -19.62 1.14 -14.02
N THR A 146 -20.08 0.97 -12.79
CA THR A 146 -19.79 1.90 -11.69
C THR A 146 -18.79 1.26 -10.74
N GLU A 147 -18.04 2.09 -10.03
CA GLU A 147 -17.07 1.66 -9.03
C GLU A 147 -17.27 2.49 -7.75
N THR A 148 -17.21 1.82 -6.60
CA THR A 148 -17.24 2.43 -5.28
C THR A 148 -16.12 1.85 -4.42
N VAL A 149 -15.62 2.65 -3.49
CA VAL A 149 -14.57 2.24 -2.56
C VAL A 149 -15.08 2.45 -1.14
N HIS A 150 -15.05 1.40 -0.34
CA HIS A 150 -15.39 1.43 1.07
C HIS A 150 -14.33 0.65 1.85
N ASP A 151 -13.64 1.34 2.77
CA ASP A 151 -12.50 0.81 3.53
C ASP A 151 -11.39 0.22 2.64
N ASN A 152 -11.20 -1.10 2.68
CA ASN A 152 -10.22 -1.84 1.90
C ASN A 152 -10.87 -2.64 0.75
N ILE A 153 -12.14 -2.36 0.44
CA ILE A 153 -12.93 -3.03 -0.58
C ILE A 153 -13.21 -2.04 -1.72
N THR A 154 -12.86 -2.44 -2.94
CA THR A 154 -13.35 -1.80 -4.16
C THR A 154 -14.47 -2.68 -4.71
N SER A 155 -15.67 -2.13 -4.90
CA SER A 155 -16.80 -2.83 -5.51
C SER A 155 -17.10 -2.23 -6.87
N SER A 156 -17.43 -3.07 -7.86
CA SER A 156 -17.85 -2.62 -9.18
C SER A 156 -19.10 -3.35 -9.64
N THR A 157 -20.03 -2.60 -10.24
CA THR A 157 -21.26 -3.13 -10.83
C THR A 157 -21.26 -2.88 -12.33
N LEU A 158 -21.16 -3.95 -13.11
CA LEU A 158 -21.25 -3.93 -14.56
C LEU A 158 -22.71 -4.00 -15.02
N ARG A 159 -23.11 -3.11 -15.92
CA ARG A 159 -24.37 -3.21 -16.67
C ARG A 159 -24.10 -3.95 -17.97
N LEU A 160 -24.61 -5.17 -18.07
CA LEU A 160 -24.41 -6.02 -19.24
C LEU A 160 -25.73 -6.20 -19.98
N LEU A 161 -25.70 -6.05 -21.30
CA LEU A 161 -26.75 -6.51 -22.20
C LEU A 161 -26.32 -7.85 -22.84
N PRO A 162 -26.80 -9.00 -22.34
CA PRO A 162 -26.40 -10.30 -22.85
C PRO A 162 -26.91 -10.52 -24.27
N LYS A 163 -26.06 -11.13 -25.11
CA LYS A 163 -26.39 -11.60 -26.46
C LYS A 163 -26.23 -13.11 -26.49
N LEU A 164 -26.97 -13.81 -27.35
CA LEU A 164 -26.84 -15.27 -27.49
C LEU A 164 -25.39 -15.71 -27.78
N GLN A 165 -24.65 -14.92 -28.58
CA GLN A 165 -23.23 -15.14 -28.87
C GLN A 165 -22.32 -15.10 -27.62
N HIS A 166 -22.78 -14.51 -26.51
CA HIS A 166 -22.02 -14.47 -25.26
C HIS A 166 -22.18 -15.76 -24.43
N HIS A 167 -22.99 -16.72 -24.86
CA HIS A 167 -23.10 -18.01 -24.16
C HIS A 167 -21.74 -18.71 -24.07
N ARG A 168 -21.36 -19.15 -22.87
CA ARG A 168 -20.03 -19.65 -22.48
C ARG A 168 -18.85 -18.70 -22.75
N SER A 169 -19.09 -17.43 -23.04
CA SER A 169 -18.00 -16.45 -23.11
C SER A 169 -17.47 -16.14 -21.71
N PRO A 170 -16.14 -16.01 -21.52
CA PRO A 170 -15.56 -15.63 -20.24
C PRO A 170 -15.80 -14.16 -19.96
N LEU A 171 -16.51 -13.88 -18.86
CA LEU A 171 -16.56 -12.56 -18.24
C LEU A 171 -15.50 -12.49 -17.15
N ILE A 172 -14.58 -11.54 -17.28
CA ILE A 172 -13.45 -11.34 -16.39
C ILE A 172 -13.68 -10.05 -15.62
N CYS A 173 -13.62 -10.13 -14.30
CA CYS A 173 -13.42 -8.99 -13.43
C CYS A 173 -11.95 -8.95 -13.03
N ARG A 174 -11.23 -7.90 -13.44
CA ARG A 174 -9.82 -7.70 -13.15
C ARG A 174 -9.67 -6.53 -12.19
N ALA A 175 -8.91 -6.69 -11.10
CA ALA A 175 -8.58 -5.60 -10.19
C ALA A 175 -7.08 -5.34 -10.15
N ASP A 176 -6.67 -4.11 -10.43
CA ASP A 176 -5.27 -3.66 -10.50
C ASP A 176 -4.96 -2.67 -9.37
N ASN A 177 -3.77 -2.75 -8.77
CA ASN A 177 -3.27 -1.69 -7.92
C ASN A 177 -2.57 -0.61 -8.78
N PRO A 178 -3.00 0.66 -8.76
CA PRO A 178 -2.47 1.69 -9.66
C PRO A 178 -1.04 2.16 -9.33
N LYS A 179 -0.44 1.69 -8.23
CA LYS A 179 0.92 2.05 -7.80
C LYS A 179 1.91 0.88 -7.89
N LEU A 180 1.44 -0.31 -8.25
CA LEU A 180 2.24 -1.53 -8.35
C LEU A 180 2.14 -2.12 -9.76
N PHE A 181 3.29 -2.45 -10.33
CA PHE A 181 3.36 -3.11 -11.63
C PHE A 181 2.94 -4.58 -11.53
N ASN A 182 2.26 -5.10 -12.56
CA ASN A 182 1.76 -6.48 -12.63
C ASN A 182 1.06 -6.93 -11.35
N SER A 183 0.18 -6.06 -10.84
CA SER A 183 -0.47 -6.24 -9.54
C SER A 183 -1.89 -6.77 -9.64
N HIS A 184 -2.32 -7.21 -10.83
CA HIS A 184 -3.68 -7.62 -11.05
C HIS A 184 -3.98 -8.98 -10.43
N LEU A 185 -5.20 -9.09 -9.92
CA LEU A 185 -5.88 -10.36 -9.71
C LEU A 185 -7.18 -10.34 -10.52
N GLU A 186 -7.64 -11.53 -10.90
CA GLU A 186 -8.79 -11.70 -11.76
C GLU A 186 -9.70 -12.80 -11.24
N ASP A 187 -11.01 -12.61 -11.43
CA ASP A 187 -12.01 -13.68 -11.35
C ASP A 187 -12.70 -13.83 -12.70
N VAL A 188 -12.99 -15.07 -13.08
CA VAL A 188 -13.50 -15.43 -14.40
C VAL A 188 -14.78 -16.24 -14.26
N ARG A 189 -15.84 -15.78 -14.92
CA ARG A 189 -17.14 -16.47 -14.98
C ARG A 189 -17.57 -16.71 -16.41
N LEU A 190 -17.85 -17.96 -16.75
CA LEU A 190 -18.51 -18.30 -18.01
C LEU A 190 -19.99 -17.92 -17.94
N LEU A 191 -20.46 -17.14 -18.90
CA LEU A 191 -21.85 -16.71 -18.94
C LEU A 191 -22.77 -17.85 -19.42
N ASN A 192 -23.90 -18.04 -18.73
CA ASN A 192 -24.98 -18.89 -19.21
C ASN A 192 -26.08 -18.03 -19.80
N VAL A 193 -26.08 -17.82 -21.12
CA VAL A 193 -27.09 -17.02 -21.82
C VAL A 193 -28.08 -17.93 -22.55
N THR A 194 -29.38 -17.71 -22.36
CA THR A 194 -30.46 -18.47 -23.00
C THR A 194 -31.36 -17.53 -23.83
N CYS A 195 -32.15 -18.11 -24.74
CA CYS A 195 -33.27 -17.38 -25.33
C CYS A 195 -34.24 -16.97 -24.21
N GLY A 196 -34.71 -15.73 -24.27
CA GLY A 196 -35.75 -15.20 -23.39
C GLY A 196 -37.14 -15.58 -23.89
#